data_AF-A0A6C2YN24-F1
#
_entry.id   AF-A0A6C2YN24-F1
#
_cell.length_a   1.000
_cell.length_b   1.000
_cell.length_c   1.000
_cell.angle_alpha   90.00
_cell.angle_beta   90.00
_cell.angle_gamma   90.00
#
_symmetry.space_group_name_H-M   'P 1'
#
loop_
_entity.id
_entity.type
_entity.pdbx_description
1 polymer ?
#
loop_
_entity_poly.entity_id
_entity_poly.type
_entity_poly.pdbx_seq_one_letter_code
_entity_poly.pdbx_strand_id
1 'polypeptide(L)'
;MTRSSFVSWESLDSKDPILNQVKALYESTQVPDERIPWAWIQRVGDRRAKWRPGQWSPHLLIAASRDAAGNIGDPIGFIHGAHVPGLGGYICYLGVAPEARRLGVSAYLFEQMSRVLQATAGAENAPLELIVWESHRPRPDASREELDRWEARCRSFQRAGAFWIDGIVCHTPSFEEARGPVLLELFVLPQQLPRQGFTADKLRSIASTLLTRVYHLEPEHPWFAASLPADCEPRLRPAIEALQQPEIVVH
;
A
#
# COMPACT_ATOMS: atom_id res chain seq x y z
N MET A 1 11.06 2.84 30.17
CA MET A 1 10.39 1.82 29.33
C MET A 1 11.41 1.30 28.33
N THR A 2 11.86 0.06 28.49
CA THR A 2 12.62 -0.66 27.47
C THR A 2 11.79 -0.67 26.19
N ARG A 3 12.35 -0.23 25.07
CA ARG A 3 11.68 -0.29 23.76
C ARG A 3 11.31 -1.74 23.50
N SER A 4 10.02 -2.07 23.48
CA SER A 4 9.55 -3.34 22.91
C SER A 4 10.12 -3.43 21.50
N SER A 5 10.88 -4.48 21.23
CA SER A 5 11.39 -4.74 19.89
C SER A 5 10.30 -5.39 19.05
N PHE A 6 10.27 -5.12 17.75
CA PHE A 6 9.36 -5.79 16.83
C PHE A 6 10.07 -6.95 16.14
N VAL A 7 9.32 -8.00 15.84
CA VAL A 7 9.71 -9.04 14.91
C VAL A 7 8.70 -9.07 13.77
N SER A 8 9.17 -9.35 12.56
CA SER A 8 8.33 -9.65 11.42
C SER A 8 8.72 -10.96 10.77
N TRP A 9 7.75 -11.64 10.19
CA TRP A 9 7.94 -12.80 9.33
C TRP A 9 6.93 -12.78 8.18
N GLU A 10 7.26 -13.50 7.12
CA GLU A 10 6.39 -13.71 5.97
C GLU A 10 5.51 -14.95 6.18
N SER A 11 4.22 -14.84 5.88
CA SER A 11 3.32 -15.99 5.85
C SER A 11 3.46 -16.74 4.53
N LEU A 12 3.81 -18.03 4.60
CA LEU A 12 4.03 -18.89 3.43
C LEU A 12 3.03 -20.06 3.32
N ASP A 13 2.12 -20.20 4.27
CA ASP A 13 1.09 -21.25 4.28
C ASP A 13 -0.29 -20.63 4.55
N SER A 14 -1.24 -20.84 3.63
CA SER A 14 -2.61 -20.34 3.79
C SER A 14 -3.38 -20.99 4.94
N LYS A 15 -2.86 -22.07 5.53
CA LYS A 15 -3.44 -22.79 6.66
C LYS A 15 -2.85 -22.41 8.01
N ASP A 16 -1.88 -21.49 8.06
CA ASP A 16 -1.29 -21.04 9.32
C ASP A 16 -2.39 -20.46 10.23
N PRO A 17 -2.62 -21.02 11.44
CA PRO A 17 -3.64 -20.53 12.36
C PRO A 17 -3.51 -19.04 12.72
N ILE A 18 -2.30 -18.48 12.62
CA ILE A 18 -2.07 -17.05 12.88
C ILE A 18 -2.87 -16.15 11.94
N LEU A 19 -3.21 -16.64 10.75
CA LEU A 19 -3.97 -15.89 9.74
C LEU A 19 -5.39 -15.57 10.21
N ASN A 20 -5.94 -16.28 11.19
CA ASN A 20 -7.21 -15.89 11.82
C ASN A 20 -7.07 -14.58 12.60
N GLN A 21 -5.94 -14.37 13.28
CA GLN A 21 -5.67 -13.13 14.00
C GLN A 21 -5.36 -12.00 13.03
N VAL A 22 -4.62 -12.27 11.95
CA VAL A 22 -4.37 -11.29 10.88
C VAL A 22 -5.67 -10.89 10.17
N LYS A 23 -6.60 -11.83 9.95
CA LYS A 23 -7.93 -11.54 9.43
C LYS A 23 -8.69 -10.57 10.33
N ALA A 24 -8.66 -10.78 11.64
CA ALA A 24 -9.30 -9.88 12.59
C ALA A 24 -8.67 -8.47 12.57
N LEU A 25 -7.34 -8.38 12.42
CA LEU A 25 -6.67 -7.09 12.18
C LEU A 25 -7.14 -6.44 10.88
N TYR A 26 -7.18 -7.20 9.78
CA TYR A 26 -7.66 -6.70 8.49
C TYR A 26 -9.09 -6.15 8.59
N GLU A 27 -10.00 -6.89 9.19
CA GLU A 27 -11.40 -6.49 9.35
C GLU A 27 -11.59 -5.35 10.35
N SER A 28 -10.69 -5.13 11.30
CA SER A 28 -10.78 -4.03 12.26
C SER A 28 -10.07 -2.76 11.81
N THR A 29 -9.09 -2.85 10.89
CA THR A 29 -8.31 -1.69 10.46
C THR A 29 -8.66 -1.15 9.08
N GLN A 30 -9.28 -1.96 8.21
CA GLN A 30 -9.66 -1.52 6.85
C GLN A 30 -11.12 -1.06 6.80
N VAL A 31 -11.42 -0.03 6.01
CA VAL A 31 -12.81 0.41 5.74
C VAL A 31 -13.53 -0.70 4.97
N PRO A 32 -14.78 -1.09 5.33
CA PRO A 32 -15.50 -2.17 4.65
C PRO A 32 -15.50 -2.07 3.11
N ASP A 33 -15.77 -0.89 2.57
CA ASP A 33 -15.84 -0.62 1.13
C ASP A 33 -14.48 -0.75 0.41
N GLU A 34 -13.36 -0.76 1.14
CA GLU A 34 -12.01 -0.94 0.60
C GLU A 34 -11.55 -2.41 0.66
N ARG A 35 -12.38 -3.32 1.19
CA ARG A 35 -11.99 -4.71 1.41
C ARG A 35 -12.18 -5.58 0.16
N ILE A 36 -11.19 -6.42 -0.08
CA ILE A 36 -11.32 -7.60 -0.95
C ILE A 36 -11.64 -8.83 -0.10
N PRO A 37 -12.12 -9.93 -0.71
CA PRO A 37 -12.33 -11.17 0.02
C PRO A 37 -11.04 -11.63 0.73
N TRP A 38 -11.12 -11.87 2.04
CA TRP A 38 -9.96 -12.31 2.84
C TRP A 38 -9.25 -13.54 2.24
N ALA A 39 -10.00 -14.47 1.64
CA ALA A 39 -9.45 -15.65 0.98
C ALA A 39 -8.43 -15.33 -0.14
N TRP A 40 -8.42 -14.11 -0.68
CA TRP A 40 -7.43 -13.67 -1.66
C TRP A 40 -6.10 -13.31 -1.00
N ILE A 41 -6.15 -12.65 0.16
CA ILE A 41 -4.97 -12.34 0.99
C ILE A 41 -4.43 -13.61 1.64
N GLN A 42 -5.31 -14.47 2.18
CA GLN A 42 -4.92 -15.73 2.82
C GLN A 42 -4.12 -16.65 1.89
N ARG A 43 -4.47 -16.69 0.59
CA ARG A 43 -3.78 -17.51 -0.43
C ARG A 43 -2.46 -16.91 -0.92
N VAL A 44 -2.02 -15.76 -0.39
CA VAL A 44 -0.74 -15.14 -0.75
C VAL A 44 0.43 -16.06 -0.44
N GLY A 45 0.45 -16.71 0.73
CA GLY A 45 1.54 -17.61 1.13
C GLY A 45 1.75 -18.76 0.13
N ASP A 46 0.66 -19.43 -0.25
CA ASP A 46 0.72 -20.54 -1.22
C ASP A 46 1.19 -20.09 -2.61
N ARG A 47 0.79 -18.88 -3.04
CA ARG A 47 1.24 -18.29 -4.31
C ARG A 47 2.72 -17.94 -4.24
N ARG A 48 3.16 -17.34 -3.14
CA ARG A 48 4.55 -16.97 -2.89
C ARG A 48 5.46 -18.19 -2.89
N ALA A 49 5.07 -19.28 -2.25
CA ALA A 49 5.84 -20.53 -2.22
C ALA A 49 6.07 -21.14 -3.62
N LYS A 50 5.19 -20.84 -4.59
CA LYS A 50 5.25 -21.35 -5.97
C LYS A 50 5.76 -20.34 -6.98
N TRP A 51 6.08 -19.12 -6.54
CA TRP A 51 6.42 -18.01 -7.41
C TRP A 51 7.64 -18.31 -8.32
N ARG A 52 7.65 -17.70 -9.50
CA ARG A 52 8.74 -17.73 -10.48
C ARG A 52 8.98 -16.32 -11.06
N PRO A 53 10.22 -15.99 -11.47
CA PRO A 53 10.52 -14.72 -12.12
C PRO A 53 9.58 -14.37 -13.28
N GLY A 54 9.23 -13.09 -13.41
CA GLY A 54 8.32 -12.57 -14.44
C GLY A 54 6.84 -12.66 -14.06
N GLN A 55 6.52 -13.18 -12.87
CA GLN A 55 5.17 -13.21 -12.32
C GLN A 55 5.05 -12.24 -11.15
N TRP A 56 3.82 -11.85 -10.83
CA TRP A 56 3.52 -11.16 -9.58
C TRP A 56 4.03 -11.99 -8.40
N SER A 57 4.87 -11.38 -7.55
CA SER A 57 5.32 -12.00 -6.30
C SER A 57 4.57 -11.36 -5.14
N PRO A 58 3.47 -11.94 -4.67
CA PRO A 58 2.73 -11.40 -3.53
C PRO A 58 3.46 -11.75 -2.21
N HIS A 59 3.37 -10.86 -1.25
CA HIS A 59 3.99 -10.95 0.07
C HIS A 59 2.96 -10.57 1.13
N LEU A 60 2.90 -11.35 2.22
CA LEU A 60 2.13 -11.03 3.41
C LEU A 60 3.06 -11.10 4.61
N LEU A 61 3.43 -9.94 5.14
CA LEU A 61 4.26 -9.84 6.33
C LEU A 61 3.39 -9.56 7.55
N ILE A 62 3.71 -10.24 8.64
CA ILE A 62 3.05 -10.13 9.93
C ILE A 62 4.08 -9.53 10.90
N ALA A 63 3.65 -8.65 11.80
CA ALA A 63 4.48 -8.11 12.88
C ALA A 63 3.87 -8.41 14.24
N ALA A 64 4.73 -8.75 15.19
CA ALA A 64 4.37 -8.96 16.60
C ALA A 64 5.40 -8.28 17.52
N SER A 65 4.99 -8.03 18.77
CA SER A 65 5.93 -7.60 19.81
C SER A 65 6.83 -8.75 20.24
N ARG A 66 8.10 -8.45 20.53
CA ARG A 66 9.05 -9.37 21.15
C ARG A 66 9.50 -8.82 22.50
N ASP A 67 9.32 -9.61 23.54
CA ASP A 67 9.73 -9.26 24.90
C ASP A 67 11.25 -9.44 25.12
N ALA A 68 11.74 -9.08 26.30
CA ALA A 68 13.17 -9.18 26.64
C ALA A 68 13.68 -10.64 26.74
N ALA A 69 12.79 -11.59 26.97
CA ALA A 69 13.11 -13.03 26.98
C ALA A 69 13.07 -13.64 25.57
N GLY A 70 12.66 -12.88 24.55
CA GLY A 70 12.56 -13.32 23.17
C GLY A 70 11.23 -13.96 22.81
N ASN A 71 10.25 -13.98 23.71
CA ASN A 71 8.91 -14.49 23.41
C ASN A 71 8.21 -13.56 22.42
N ILE A 72 7.53 -14.15 21.45
CA ILE A 72 6.77 -13.45 20.43
C ILE A 72 5.31 -13.43 20.90
N GLY A 73 4.74 -12.23 21.00
CA GLY A 73 3.34 -12.03 21.34
C GLY A 73 2.40 -12.21 20.14
N ASP A 74 1.15 -11.78 20.33
CA ASP A 74 0.15 -11.80 19.26
C ASP A 74 0.52 -10.81 18.12
N PRO A 75 -0.01 -11.03 16.89
CA PRO A 75 0.14 -10.08 15.80
C PRO A 75 -0.43 -8.71 16.17
N ILE A 76 0.38 -7.68 15.96
CA ILE A 76 0.00 -6.27 16.19
C ILE A 76 -0.05 -5.47 14.90
N GLY A 77 0.31 -6.07 13.77
CA GLY A 77 0.19 -5.45 12.45
C GLY A 77 0.48 -6.43 11.32
N PHE A 78 0.08 -6.03 10.12
CA PHE A 78 0.34 -6.77 8.89
C PHE A 78 0.52 -5.80 7.72
N ILE A 79 1.23 -6.24 6.69
CA ILE A 79 1.33 -5.54 5.40
C ILE A 79 1.27 -6.57 4.27
N HIS A 80 0.44 -6.29 3.27
CA HIS A 80 0.27 -7.08 2.06
C HIS A 80 0.65 -6.24 0.86
N GLY A 81 1.50 -6.78 0.00
CA GLY A 81 1.96 -6.13 -1.21
C GLY A 81 2.51 -7.15 -2.20
N ALA A 82 3.02 -6.69 -3.33
CA ALA A 82 3.63 -7.54 -4.34
C ALA A 82 4.77 -6.83 -5.08
N HIS A 83 5.72 -7.60 -5.57
CA HIS A 83 6.54 -7.16 -6.71
C HIS A 83 5.71 -7.40 -7.98
N VAL A 84 5.50 -6.35 -8.75
CA VAL A 84 4.72 -6.36 -9.98
C VAL A 84 5.66 -6.06 -11.15
N PRO A 85 5.92 -7.04 -12.04
CA PRO A 85 6.77 -6.83 -13.20
C PRO A 85 6.33 -5.62 -14.05
N GLY A 86 7.28 -4.73 -14.34
CA GLY A 86 7.03 -3.48 -15.07
C GLY A 86 6.57 -2.30 -14.22
N LEU A 87 6.20 -2.50 -12.95
CA LEU A 87 5.81 -1.44 -12.02
C LEU A 87 6.83 -1.24 -10.89
N GLY A 88 7.34 -2.34 -10.32
CA GLY A 88 8.17 -2.33 -9.12
C GLY A 88 7.41 -2.87 -7.91
N GLY A 89 7.58 -2.25 -6.74
CA GLY A 89 6.84 -2.63 -5.55
C GLY A 89 5.44 -2.03 -5.52
N TYR A 90 4.44 -2.80 -5.09
CA TYR A 90 3.08 -2.34 -4.87
C TYR A 90 2.61 -2.78 -3.48
N ILE A 91 2.05 -1.87 -2.67
CA ILE A 91 1.44 -2.22 -1.38
C ILE A 91 -0.07 -2.06 -1.48
N CYS A 92 -0.81 -3.12 -1.15
CA CYS A 92 -2.27 -3.14 -1.23
C CYS A 92 -2.92 -2.83 0.12
N TYR A 93 -2.41 -3.41 1.22
CA TYR A 93 -3.01 -3.26 2.54
C TYR A 93 -1.97 -3.15 3.64
N LEU A 94 -2.24 -2.30 4.62
CA LEU A 94 -1.48 -2.14 5.85
C LEU A 94 -2.46 -2.00 7.02
N GLY A 95 -2.29 -2.80 8.06
CA GLY A 95 -3.08 -2.70 9.29
C GLY A 95 -2.18 -2.71 10.51
N VAL A 96 -2.54 -1.89 11.50
CA VAL A 96 -1.90 -1.86 12.82
C VAL A 96 -2.98 -1.82 13.89
N ALA A 97 -2.86 -2.73 14.86
CA ALA A 97 -3.77 -2.84 15.99
C ALA A 97 -3.86 -1.48 16.73
N PRO A 98 -5.05 -1.04 17.16
CA PRO A 98 -5.23 0.24 17.85
C PRO A 98 -4.26 0.48 19.02
N GLU A 99 -4.03 -0.53 19.83
CA GLU A 99 -3.13 -0.56 20.99
C GLU A 99 -1.65 -0.45 20.62
N ALA A 100 -1.29 -0.79 19.37
CA ALA A 100 0.08 -0.73 18.87
C ALA A 100 0.37 0.53 18.03
N ARG A 101 -0.62 1.42 17.89
CA ARG A 101 -0.45 2.69 17.18
C ARG A 101 0.59 3.56 17.87
N ARG A 102 1.28 4.39 17.08
CA ARG A 102 2.37 5.29 17.52
C ARG A 102 3.62 4.59 18.08
N LEU A 103 3.67 3.26 18.13
CA LEU A 103 4.86 2.51 18.53
C LEU A 103 5.87 2.30 17.38
N GLY A 104 5.50 2.65 16.14
CA GLY A 104 6.38 2.54 14.97
C GLY A 104 6.18 1.29 14.11
N VAL A 105 5.16 0.48 14.40
CA VAL A 105 4.86 -0.77 13.67
C VAL A 105 4.72 -0.55 12.16
N SER A 106 4.00 0.48 11.73
CA SER A 106 3.83 0.77 10.28
C SER A 106 5.15 1.03 9.58
N ALA A 107 6.02 1.87 10.15
CA ALA A 107 7.32 2.18 9.56
C ALA A 107 8.21 0.94 9.50
N TYR A 108 8.18 0.12 10.56
CA TYR A 108 8.87 -1.17 10.58
C TYR A 108 8.37 -2.13 9.49
N LEU A 109 7.05 -2.24 9.29
CA LEU A 109 6.46 -3.06 8.23
C LEU A 109 6.80 -2.57 6.82
N PHE A 110 6.81 -1.25 6.57
CA PHE A 110 7.28 -0.68 5.30
C PHE A 110 8.75 -1.04 5.04
N GLU A 111 9.60 -0.93 6.05
CA GLU A 111 11.01 -1.29 5.95
C GLU A 111 11.19 -2.79 5.61
N GLN A 112 10.47 -3.68 6.31
CA GLN A 112 10.56 -5.11 6.02
C GLN A 112 9.99 -5.46 4.63
N MET A 113 8.89 -4.81 4.22
CA MET A 113 8.31 -4.97 2.88
C MET A 113 9.29 -4.52 1.79
N SER A 114 9.95 -3.37 1.97
CA SER A 114 11.00 -2.90 1.05
C SER A 114 12.13 -3.93 0.89
N ARG A 115 12.59 -4.54 1.99
CA ARG A 115 13.65 -5.57 1.95
C ARG A 115 13.23 -6.81 1.14
N VAL A 116 12.02 -7.34 1.37
CA VAL A 116 11.56 -8.54 0.63
C VAL A 116 11.28 -8.24 -0.85
N LEU A 117 10.78 -7.05 -1.17
CA LEU A 117 10.59 -6.60 -2.55
C LEU A 117 11.93 -6.40 -3.25
N GLN A 118 12.92 -5.85 -2.57
CA GLN A 118 14.27 -5.66 -3.12
C GLN A 118 14.95 -7.01 -3.41
N ALA A 119 14.78 -7.99 -2.51
CA ALA A 119 15.27 -9.36 -2.73
C ALA A 119 14.56 -10.02 -3.92
N THR A 120 13.26 -9.80 -4.07
CA THR A 120 12.46 -10.33 -5.19
C THR A 120 12.89 -9.72 -6.52
N ALA A 121 13.01 -8.39 -6.60
CA ALA A 121 13.51 -7.71 -7.79
C ALA A 121 14.94 -8.18 -8.16
N GLY A 122 15.80 -8.36 -7.15
CA GLY A 122 17.14 -8.92 -7.33
C GLY A 122 17.13 -10.33 -7.91
N ALA A 123 16.20 -11.19 -7.51
CA ALA A 123 16.03 -12.53 -8.08
C ALA A 123 15.60 -12.51 -9.56
N GLU A 124 15.00 -11.41 -10.03
CA GLU A 124 14.69 -11.17 -11.44
C GLU A 124 15.80 -10.42 -12.20
N ASN A 125 16.93 -10.11 -11.54
CA ASN A 125 17.97 -9.21 -12.05
C ASN A 125 17.43 -7.82 -12.46
N ALA A 126 16.41 -7.34 -11.75
CA ALA A 126 15.80 -6.04 -11.98
C ALA A 126 16.06 -5.10 -10.78
N PRO A 127 16.21 -3.78 -11.02
CA PRO A 127 16.23 -2.80 -9.95
C PRO A 127 14.83 -2.65 -9.32
N LEU A 128 14.77 -2.49 -8.01
CA LEU A 128 13.55 -1.98 -7.36
C LEU A 128 13.65 -0.45 -7.38
N GLU A 129 13.02 0.20 -8.35
CA GLU A 129 13.09 1.66 -8.49
C GLU A 129 12.28 2.38 -7.40
N LEU A 130 11.10 1.84 -7.08
CA LEU A 130 10.11 2.45 -6.20
C LEU A 130 9.17 1.40 -5.59
N ILE A 131 8.42 1.83 -4.59
CA ILE A 131 7.22 1.13 -4.08
C ILE A 131 6.06 2.13 -4.14
N VAL A 132 4.93 1.75 -4.74
CA VAL A 132 3.73 2.57 -4.87
C VAL A 132 2.56 1.96 -4.09
N TRP A 133 1.66 2.80 -3.60
CA TRP A 133 0.36 2.39 -3.08
C TRP A 133 -0.66 3.50 -3.26
N GLU A 134 -1.93 3.14 -3.16
CA GLU A 134 -2.99 4.10 -3.13
C GLU A 134 -3.60 4.21 -1.72
N SER A 135 -4.22 5.34 -1.42
CA SER A 135 -5.03 5.49 -0.21
C SER A 135 -6.22 6.38 -0.49
N HIS A 136 -7.37 5.98 0.04
CA HIS A 136 -8.59 6.78 -0.02
C HIS A 136 -8.46 8.02 0.86
N ARG A 137 -8.72 9.19 0.27
CA ARG A 137 -8.91 10.44 1.01
C ARG A 137 -10.35 10.49 1.52
N PRO A 138 -10.60 10.84 2.79
CA PRO A 138 -11.96 11.03 3.29
C PRO A 138 -12.75 12.04 2.45
N ARG A 139 -14.06 11.82 2.34
CA ARG A 139 -14.97 12.78 1.70
C ARG A 139 -14.99 14.13 2.44
N PRO A 140 -15.39 15.24 1.79
CA PRO A 140 -15.47 16.54 2.45
C PRO A 140 -16.38 16.57 3.68
N ASP A 141 -17.43 15.74 3.69
CA ASP A 141 -18.40 15.58 4.78
C ASP A 141 -18.03 14.45 5.76
N ALA A 142 -16.82 13.90 5.66
CA ALA A 142 -16.38 12.79 6.49
C ALA A 142 -16.37 13.15 7.98
N SER A 143 -16.57 12.13 8.80
CA SER A 143 -16.52 12.26 10.26
C SER A 143 -15.14 12.71 10.74
N ARG A 144 -15.08 13.30 11.94
CA ARG A 144 -13.80 13.67 12.56
C ARG A 144 -12.85 12.49 12.70
N GLU A 145 -13.38 11.30 12.98
CA GLU A 145 -12.59 10.08 13.11
C GLU A 145 -11.94 9.67 11.78
N GLU A 146 -12.63 9.82 10.66
CA GLU A 146 -12.07 9.55 9.32
C GLU A 146 -10.96 10.53 8.95
N LEU A 147 -11.16 11.81 9.27
CA LEU A 147 -10.15 12.86 9.08
C LEU A 147 -8.91 12.59 9.94
N ASP A 148 -9.09 12.23 11.21
CA ASP A 148 -7.97 11.88 12.10
C ASP A 148 -7.23 10.62 11.61
N ARG A 149 -7.95 9.64 11.03
CA ARG A 149 -7.35 8.45 10.38
C ARG A 149 -6.53 8.83 9.14
N TRP A 150 -7.02 9.74 8.31
CA TRP A 150 -6.29 10.26 7.15
C TRP A 150 -5.02 10.99 7.57
N GLU A 151 -5.11 11.86 8.59
CA GLU A 151 -3.95 12.54 9.15
C GLU A 151 -2.90 11.54 9.66
N ALA A 152 -3.34 10.51 10.38
CA ALA A 152 -2.45 9.46 10.87
C ALA A 152 -1.76 8.69 9.72
N ARG A 153 -2.49 8.39 8.63
CA ARG A 153 -1.95 7.75 7.42
C ARG A 153 -0.87 8.61 6.77
N CYS A 154 -1.16 9.88 6.45
CA CYS A 154 -0.20 10.79 5.82
C CYS A 154 1.07 10.99 6.68
N ARG A 155 0.92 11.11 8.01
CA ARG A 155 2.07 11.18 8.93
C ARG A 155 2.88 9.89 8.94
N SER A 156 2.24 8.73 8.86
CA SER A 156 2.93 7.44 8.76
C SER A 156 3.69 7.32 7.44
N PHE A 157 3.08 7.70 6.32
CA PHE A 157 3.71 7.69 4.99
C PHE A 157 4.92 8.63 4.96
N GLN A 158 4.79 9.84 5.50
CA GLN A 158 5.90 10.78 5.63
C GLN A 158 7.07 10.20 6.45
N ARG A 159 6.79 9.50 7.55
CA ARG A 159 7.82 8.84 8.38
C ARG A 159 8.47 7.66 7.68
N ALA A 160 7.74 6.96 6.82
CA ALA A 160 8.30 5.91 5.97
C ALA A 160 9.20 6.46 4.85
N GLY A 161 9.24 7.80 4.65
CA GLY A 161 10.00 8.43 3.57
C GLY A 161 9.22 8.57 2.26
N ALA A 162 7.91 8.40 2.31
CA ALA A 162 7.04 8.49 1.15
C ALA A 162 6.82 9.91 0.65
N PHE A 163 6.50 10.02 -0.63
CA PHE A 163 6.02 11.21 -1.30
C PHE A 163 4.61 10.95 -1.82
N TRP A 164 3.80 12.01 -1.87
CA TRP A 164 2.50 12.02 -2.51
C TRP A 164 2.65 12.47 -3.96
N ILE A 165 1.91 11.85 -4.88
CA ILE A 165 1.81 12.27 -6.28
C ILE A 165 0.67 13.30 -6.38
N ASP A 166 1.02 14.58 -6.35
CA ASP A 166 0.07 15.68 -6.58
C ASP A 166 -0.30 15.74 -8.06
N GLY A 167 -1.57 16.02 -8.37
CA GLY A 167 -2.09 16.15 -9.73
C GLY A 167 -2.64 14.87 -10.37
N ILE A 168 -2.67 13.73 -9.66
CA ILE A 168 -3.33 12.48 -10.10
C ILE A 168 -4.25 11.97 -8.99
N VAL A 169 -5.50 11.70 -9.35
CA VAL A 169 -6.45 10.93 -8.52
C VAL A 169 -6.86 9.71 -9.33
N CYS A 170 -6.61 8.51 -8.81
CA CYS A 170 -6.99 7.29 -9.51
C CYS A 170 -8.47 6.97 -9.30
N HIS A 171 -9.18 6.74 -10.41
CA HIS A 171 -10.53 6.21 -10.46
C HIS A 171 -10.43 4.70 -10.66
N THR A 172 -10.67 3.92 -9.61
CA THR A 172 -10.49 2.47 -9.64
C THR A 172 -11.83 1.75 -9.44
N PRO A 173 -11.99 0.52 -9.96
CA PRO A 173 -13.17 -0.28 -9.67
C PRO A 173 -13.31 -0.52 -8.17
N SER A 174 -14.53 -0.33 -7.65
CA SER A 174 -14.89 -0.92 -6.36
C SER A 174 -15.03 -2.44 -6.53
N PHE A 175 -14.68 -3.19 -5.49
CA PHE A 175 -15.03 -4.61 -5.43
C PHE A 175 -16.56 -4.81 -5.36
N GLU A 176 -17.29 -3.84 -4.81
CA GLU A 176 -18.75 -3.81 -4.87
C GLU A 176 -19.16 -3.09 -6.17
N GLU A 177 -19.44 -3.86 -7.24
CA GLU A 177 -19.69 -3.41 -8.63
C GLU A 177 -20.75 -2.29 -8.80
N ALA A 178 -21.50 -1.93 -7.76
CA ALA A 178 -22.65 -1.01 -7.82
C ALA A 178 -22.36 0.46 -7.42
N ARG A 179 -21.12 0.84 -7.03
CA ARG A 179 -20.87 2.16 -6.38
C ARG A 179 -20.07 3.20 -7.16
N GLY A 180 -19.81 2.98 -8.45
CA GLY A 180 -18.94 3.87 -9.23
C GLY A 180 -17.46 3.73 -8.83
N PRO A 181 -16.57 4.61 -9.31
CA PRO A 181 -15.14 4.48 -9.04
C PRO A 181 -14.82 4.84 -7.58
N VAL A 182 -13.87 4.12 -7.00
CA VAL A 182 -13.19 4.53 -5.76
C VAL A 182 -12.09 5.50 -6.15
N LEU A 183 -12.07 6.66 -5.50
CA LEU A 183 -11.07 7.71 -5.74
C LEU A 183 -9.90 7.53 -4.78
N LEU A 184 -8.70 7.35 -5.33
CA LEU A 184 -7.51 7.03 -4.55
C LEU A 184 -6.36 7.98 -4.88
N GLU A 185 -5.71 8.46 -3.82
CA GLU A 185 -4.49 9.26 -3.88
C GLU A 185 -3.27 8.34 -3.96
N LEU A 186 -2.30 8.67 -4.81
CA LEU A 186 -1.09 7.85 -4.99
C LEU A 186 0.07 8.32 -4.13
N PHE A 187 0.77 7.37 -3.53
CA PHE A 187 1.99 7.60 -2.78
C PHE A 187 3.11 6.72 -3.32
N VAL A 188 4.33 7.25 -3.30
CA VAL A 188 5.54 6.52 -3.71
C VAL A 188 6.59 6.59 -2.63
N LEU A 189 7.27 5.47 -2.42
CA LEU A 189 8.50 5.38 -1.66
C LEU A 189 9.64 5.13 -2.66
N PRO A 190 10.48 6.15 -2.94
CA PRO A 190 11.68 5.96 -3.74
C PRO A 190 12.59 4.88 -3.16
N GLN A 191 13.20 4.07 -4.01
CA GLN A 191 14.17 3.05 -3.62
C GLN A 191 15.50 3.35 -4.31
N GLN A 192 15.64 2.97 -5.58
CA GLN A 192 16.84 3.23 -6.37
C GLN A 192 16.69 4.43 -7.32
N LEU A 193 15.46 4.80 -7.69
CA LEU A 193 15.21 6.00 -8.50
C LEU A 193 15.32 7.25 -7.60
N PRO A 194 16.25 8.18 -7.87
CA PRO A 194 16.34 9.41 -7.09
C PRO A 194 15.11 10.29 -7.31
N ARG A 195 14.77 11.13 -6.33
CA ARG A 195 13.59 12.03 -6.38
C ARG A 195 13.47 12.83 -7.68
N GLN A 196 14.60 13.32 -8.20
CA GLN A 196 14.67 14.10 -9.44
C GLN A 196 14.38 13.30 -10.72
N GLY A 197 14.39 11.96 -10.64
CA GLY A 197 13.94 11.08 -11.72
C GLY A 197 12.42 10.90 -11.81
N PHE A 198 11.65 11.40 -10.84
CA PHE A 198 10.19 11.39 -10.89
C PHE A 198 9.66 12.63 -11.61
N THR A 199 9.87 12.68 -12.92
CA THR A 199 9.27 13.67 -13.83
C THR A 199 7.76 13.46 -13.95
N ALA A 200 7.04 14.44 -14.52
CA ALA A 200 5.61 14.29 -14.81
C ALA A 200 5.33 13.02 -15.64
N ASP A 201 6.09 12.80 -16.72
CA ASP A 201 5.97 11.59 -17.55
C ASP A 201 6.18 10.29 -16.76
N LYS A 202 7.17 10.24 -15.87
CA LYS A 202 7.41 9.06 -15.03
C LYS A 202 6.25 8.81 -14.08
N LEU A 203 5.69 9.86 -13.47
CA LEU A 203 4.54 9.75 -12.58
C LEU A 203 3.27 9.32 -13.31
N ARG A 204 3.02 9.85 -14.52
CA ARG A 204 1.95 9.38 -15.42
C ARG A 204 2.15 7.90 -15.79
N SER A 205 3.38 7.50 -16.10
CA SER A 205 3.71 6.10 -16.42
C SER A 205 3.48 5.15 -15.24
N ILE A 206 3.82 5.57 -14.01
CA ILE A 206 3.55 4.79 -12.79
C ILE A 206 2.05 4.59 -12.61
N ALA A 207 1.26 5.65 -12.69
CA ALA A 207 -0.20 5.58 -12.57
C ALA A 207 -0.84 4.74 -13.69
N SER A 208 -0.41 4.92 -14.94
CA SER A 208 -0.89 4.13 -16.09
C SER A 208 -0.59 2.64 -15.92
N THR A 209 0.62 2.30 -15.46
CA THR A 209 1.03 0.92 -15.21
C THR A 209 0.23 0.32 -14.04
N LEU A 210 -0.04 1.10 -13.00
CA LEU A 210 -0.91 0.68 -11.89
C LEU A 210 -2.33 0.37 -12.38
N LEU A 211 -2.95 1.29 -13.12
CA LEU A 211 -4.31 1.13 -13.65
C LEU A 211 -4.43 -0.11 -14.56
N THR A 212 -3.47 -0.33 -15.44
CA THR A 212 -3.49 -1.47 -16.36
C THR A 212 -3.15 -2.79 -15.69
N ARG A 213 -2.10 -2.83 -14.84
CA ARG A 213 -1.61 -4.09 -14.26
C ARG A 213 -2.39 -4.53 -13.05
N VAL A 214 -2.77 -3.60 -12.17
CA VAL A 214 -3.45 -3.90 -10.91
C VAL A 214 -4.95 -3.89 -11.07
N TYR A 215 -5.48 -2.87 -11.75
CA TYR A 215 -6.93 -2.70 -11.90
C TYR A 215 -7.49 -3.21 -13.22
N HIS A 216 -6.64 -3.66 -14.15
CA HIS A 216 -7.06 -4.14 -15.47
C HIS A 216 -7.90 -3.12 -16.24
N LEU A 217 -7.64 -1.83 -16.03
CA LEU A 217 -8.25 -0.74 -16.76
C LEU A 217 -7.44 -0.47 -18.03
N GLU A 218 -8.06 -0.71 -19.18
CA GLU A 218 -7.49 -0.37 -20.48
C GLU A 218 -7.52 1.15 -20.72
N PRO A 219 -6.61 1.71 -21.54
CA PRO A 219 -6.55 3.15 -21.82
C PRO A 219 -7.84 3.77 -22.33
N GLU A 220 -8.67 2.99 -23.02
CA GLU A 220 -9.97 3.43 -23.56
C GLU A 220 -11.07 3.50 -22.48
N HIS A 221 -10.83 2.93 -21.30
CA HIS A 221 -11.81 2.95 -20.22
C HIS A 221 -12.01 4.38 -19.68
N PRO A 222 -13.25 4.86 -19.45
CA PRO A 222 -13.51 6.23 -19.01
C PRO A 222 -12.75 6.62 -17.72
N TRP A 223 -12.64 5.68 -16.78
CA TRP A 223 -11.89 5.90 -15.54
C TRP A 223 -10.38 6.01 -15.74
N PHE A 224 -9.82 5.42 -16.80
CA PHE A 224 -8.41 5.60 -17.13
C PHE A 224 -8.16 7.06 -17.53
N ALA A 225 -8.97 7.59 -18.45
CA ALA A 225 -8.89 8.99 -18.88
C ALA A 225 -9.19 9.97 -17.73
N ALA A 226 -10.14 9.65 -16.85
CA ALA A 226 -10.42 10.45 -15.66
C ALA A 226 -9.24 10.47 -14.67
N SER A 227 -8.51 9.36 -14.56
CA SER A 227 -7.32 9.28 -13.68
C SER A 227 -6.11 10.00 -14.25
N LEU A 228 -5.99 10.03 -15.59
CA LEU A 228 -4.85 10.59 -16.31
C LEU A 228 -5.30 11.52 -17.44
N PRO A 229 -5.87 12.70 -17.12
CA PRO A 229 -6.19 13.72 -18.13
C PRO A 229 -4.97 14.07 -18.99
N ALA A 230 -5.20 14.44 -20.26
CA ALA A 230 -4.11 14.75 -21.19
C ALA A 230 -3.22 15.90 -20.70
N ASP A 231 -3.78 16.84 -19.95
CA ASP A 231 -3.14 18.03 -19.40
C ASP A 231 -2.66 17.88 -17.95
N CYS A 232 -2.76 16.68 -17.34
CA CYS A 232 -2.28 16.50 -15.98
C CYS A 232 -0.73 16.58 -15.91
N GLU A 233 -0.24 17.41 -15.00
CA GLU A 233 1.19 17.69 -14.75
C GLU A 233 1.57 17.25 -13.33
N PRO A 234 1.67 15.93 -13.07
CA PRO A 234 1.88 15.43 -11.74
C PRO A 234 3.28 15.73 -11.19
N ARG A 235 3.37 15.85 -9.86
CA ARG A 235 4.62 16.16 -9.17
C ARG A 235 4.72 15.50 -7.79
N LEU A 236 5.94 15.19 -7.37
CA LEU A 236 6.17 14.68 -6.02
C LEU A 236 6.18 15.78 -4.96
N ARG A 237 5.25 15.65 -4.01
CA ARG A 237 5.15 16.45 -2.79
C ARG A 237 5.45 15.60 -1.55
N PRO A 238 5.95 16.19 -0.46
CA PRO A 238 5.95 15.52 0.84
C PRO A 238 4.59 14.90 1.14
N ALA A 239 4.54 13.67 1.64
CA ALA A 239 3.28 12.96 1.88
C ALA A 239 2.33 13.73 2.82
N ILE A 240 2.86 14.56 3.71
CA ILE A 240 2.07 15.39 4.62
C ILE A 240 1.31 16.53 3.91
N GLU A 241 1.76 16.99 2.74
CA GLU A 241 1.07 18.04 1.96
C GLU A 241 -0.28 17.53 1.40
N ALA A 242 -0.49 16.22 1.33
CA ALA A 242 -1.78 15.62 0.96
C ALA A 242 -2.92 15.96 1.94
N LEU A 243 -2.60 16.54 3.11
CA LEU A 243 -3.59 17.07 4.07
C LEU A 243 -4.13 18.45 3.71
N GLN A 244 -3.40 19.21 2.88
CA GLN A 244 -3.68 20.63 2.62
C GLN A 244 -4.43 20.86 1.30
N GLN A 245 -4.65 19.81 0.52
CA GLN A 245 -5.32 19.93 -0.76
C GLN A 245 -6.81 20.22 -0.58
N PRO A 246 -7.35 21.25 -1.25
CA PRO A 246 -8.78 21.44 -1.35
C PRO A 246 -9.43 20.29 -2.13
N GLU A 247 -10.75 20.21 -2.00
CA GLU A 247 -11.66 19.16 -2.48
C GLU A 247 -11.27 18.53 -3.84
N ILE A 248 -11.40 17.20 -3.93
CA ILE A 248 -11.46 16.53 -5.23
C ILE A 248 -12.84 16.90 -5.83
N VAL A 249 -12.89 17.95 -6.65
CA VAL A 249 -14.11 18.29 -7.38
C VAL A 249 -14.28 17.26 -8.49
N VAL A 250 -15.17 16.30 -8.25
CA VAL A 250 -15.62 15.37 -9.28
C VAL A 250 -16.58 16.16 -10.17
N HIS A 251 -16.11 16.54 -11.37
CA HIS A 251 -16.96 17.13 -12.41
C HIS A 251 -17.75 16.04 -13.15
#